data_AF-A0A958I7J7-F1
#
_entry.id   AF-A0A958I7J7-F1
#
_cell.length_a   1.000
_cell.length_b   1.000
_cell.length_c   1.000
_cell.angle_alpha   90.00
_cell.angle_beta   90.00
_cell.angle_gamma   90.00
#
_symmetry.space_group_name_H-M   'P 1'
#
loop_
_entity.id
_entity.type
_entity.pdbx_description
1 polymer ?
#
loop_
_entity_poly.entity_id
_entity_poly.type
_entity_poly.pdbx_seq_one_letter_code
_entity_poly.pdbx_strand_id
1 'polypeptide(L)' 'MIPFSTEIQQQINQRENRDKAKWLENYVKHDIQSLGVGIPEIRDIIRQAEREHRLTQLPISEQTEMLNDL' A
#
# COMPACT_ATOMS: atom_id res chain seq x y z
N MET A 1 3.82 -9.34 -15.61
CA MET A 1 2.80 -8.80 -14.69
C MET A 1 3.56 -8.34 -13.45
N ILE A 2 3.35 -7.11 -12.99
CA ILE A 2 4.03 -6.61 -11.77
C ILE A 2 3.38 -7.31 -10.57
N PRO A 3 4.15 -7.78 -9.57
CA PRO A 3 3.56 -8.38 -8.37
C PRO A 3 2.60 -7.42 -7.65
N PHE A 4 1.54 -7.94 -7.05
CA PHE A 4 0.51 -7.16 -6.37
C PHE A 4 1.09 -6.21 -5.31
N SER A 5 2.02 -6.71 -4.49
CA SER A 5 2.72 -5.91 -3.48
C SER A 5 3.61 -4.82 -4.09
N THR A 6 4.28 -5.10 -5.21
CA THR A 6 5.13 -4.12 -5.90
C THR A 6 4.31 -2.97 -6.46
N GLU A 7 3.13 -3.25 -7.02
CA GLU A 7 2.22 -2.21 -7.53
C GLU A 7 1.73 -1.29 -6.40
N ILE A 8 1.31 -1.88 -5.27
CA ILE A 8 0.90 -1.10 -4.08
C ILE A 8 2.07 -0.24 -3.58
N GLN A 9 3.27 -0.80 -3.46
CA GLN A 9 4.46 -0.07 -3.01
C GLN A 9 4.81 1.09 -3.96
N GLN A 10 4.78 0.86 -5.28
CA GLN A 10 5.03 1.92 -6.27
C GLN A 10 4.01 3.05 -6.13
N GLN A 11 2.73 2.72 -5.98
CA GLN A 11 1.66 3.69 -5.82
C GLN A 11 1.74 4.48 -4.51
N ILE A 12 2.23 3.88 -3.42
CA ILE A 12 2.48 4.57 -2.15
C ILE A 12 3.68 5.51 -2.31
N ASN A 13 4.80 5.03 -2.88
CA ASN A 13 6.00 5.84 -3.09
C ASN A 13 5.76 7.05 -3.99
N GLN A 14 4.95 6.90 -5.05
CA GLN A 14 4.59 8.01 -5.95
C GLN A 14 3.77 9.11 -5.26
N ARG A 15 3.11 8.79 -4.14
CA ARG A 15 2.29 9.72 -3.36
C ARG A 15 2.99 10.19 -2.08
N GLU A 16 4.29 9.95 -1.96
CA GLU A 16 5.09 10.36 -0.81
C GLU A 16 4.89 11.86 -0.51
N ASN A 17 4.60 12.18 0.75
CA ASN A 17 4.51 13.55 1.23
C ASN A 17 5.45 13.75 2.42
N ARG A 18 6.60 14.38 2.16
CA ARG A 18 7.67 14.58 3.15
C ARG A 18 7.27 15.46 4.33
N ASP A 19 6.42 16.46 4.12
CA ASP A 19 6.01 17.36 5.19
C ASP A 19 5.07 16.63 6.16
N LYS A 20 4.12 15.87 5.62
CA LYS A 20 3.22 15.02 6.40
C LYS A 20 3.98 13.85 7.04
N ALA A 21 4.97 13.29 6.36
CA ALA A 21 5.86 12.26 6.91
C ALA A 21 6.57 12.75 8.17
N LYS A 22 7.29 13.88 8.08
CA LYS A 22 7.97 14.49 9.23
C LYS A 22 7.01 14.78 10.38
N TRP A 23 5.81 15.27 10.08
CA TRP A 23 4.79 15.50 11.11
C TRP A 23 4.38 14.19 11.81
N LEU A 24 4.13 13.12 11.04
CA LEU A 24 3.76 11.80 11.57
C LEU A 24 4.88 11.17 12.39
N GLU A 25 6.12 11.24 11.91
CA GLU A 25 7.30 10.70 12.61
C GLU A 25 7.46 11.35 14.00
N ASN A 26 7.29 12.68 14.07
CA ASN A 26 7.29 13.41 15.33
C ASN A 26 6.11 13.05 16.24
N TYR A 27 4.95 12.72 15.65
CA TYR A 27 3.73 12.38 16.39
C TYR A 27 3.80 10.98 17.04
N VAL A 28 4.31 9.98 16.33
CA VAL A 28 4.33 8.58 16.80
C VAL A 28 5.50 8.28 17.75
N LYS A 29 6.41 9.24 17.97
CA LYS A 29 7.48 9.27 18.99
C LYS A 29 8.48 8.08 18.99
N HIS A 30 8.54 7.26 17.95
CA HIS A 30 9.49 6.15 17.81
C HIS A 30 9.92 5.94 16.34
N ASP A 31 10.94 5.09 16.12
CA ASP A 31 11.72 4.79 14.89
C ASP A 31 10.95 4.33 13.62
N ILE A 32 9.74 4.81 13.43
CA ILE A 32 8.93 4.55 12.25
C ILE A 32 9.24 5.61 11.22
N GLN A 33 9.72 5.19 10.05
CA GLN A 33 9.82 6.06 8.88
C GLN A 33 8.46 6.12 8.19
N SER A 34 7.99 7.33 7.90
CA SER A 34 6.71 7.55 7.23
C SER A 34 6.92 8.01 5.80
N LEU A 35 6.07 7.55 4.89
CA LEU A 35 5.97 8.12 3.54
C LEU A 35 4.93 9.26 3.47
N GLY A 36 4.29 9.62 4.59
CA GLY A 36 3.30 10.69 4.63
C GLY A 36 1.98 10.38 3.92
N VAL A 37 1.78 9.14 3.49
CA VAL A 37 0.54 8.69 2.83
C VAL A 37 -0.49 8.32 3.89
N GLY A 38 -1.68 8.92 3.84
CA GLY A 38 -2.73 8.67 4.82
C GLY A 38 -3.42 7.32 4.60
N ILE A 39 -3.99 6.78 5.68
CA ILE A 39 -4.81 5.55 5.61
C ILE A 39 -5.93 5.62 4.55
N PRO A 40 -6.66 6.75 4.36
CA PRO A 40 -7.63 6.86 3.28
C PRO A 40 -7.03 6.68 1.89
N GLU A 41 -5.85 7.27 1.64
CA GLU A 41 -5.14 7.16 0.36
C GLU A 41 -4.63 5.74 0.14
N ILE A 42 -4.06 5.10 1.17
CA ILE A 42 -3.62 3.70 1.13
C ILE A 42 -4.81 2.78 0.80
N ARG A 43 -5.99 3.03 1.38
CA ARG A 43 -7.20 2.26 1.09
C ARG A 43 -7.60 2.35 -0.37
N ASP A 44 -7.52 3.54 -0.95
CA ASP A 44 -7.88 3.75 -2.36
C ASP A 44 -6.86 3.07 -3.29
N ILE A 45 -5.57 3.09 -2.94
CA ILE A 45 -4.51 2.34 -3.64
C ILE A 45 -4.82 0.84 -3.66
N ILE A 46 -5.10 0.26 -2.48
CA ILE A 46 -5.39 -1.18 -2.37
C ILE A 46 -6.63 -1.54 -3.19
N ARG A 47 -7.69 -0.72 -3.13
CA ARG A 47 -8.91 -0.95 -3.92
C ARG A 47 -8.66 -0.87 -5.43
N GLN A 48 -7.77 0.01 -5.87
CA GLN A 48 -7.43 0.12 -7.28
C GLN A 48 -6.64 -1.12 -7.74
N ALA A 49 -5.61 -1.51 -6.98
CA ALA A 49 -4.81 -2.71 -7.26
C ALA A 49 -5.69 -3.98 -7.25
N GLU A 50 -6.62 -4.11 -6.29
CA GLU A 50 -7.58 -5.22 -6.21
C GLU A 50 -8.40 -5.37 -7.49
N ARG A 51 -8.87 -4.25 -8.07
CA ARG A 51 -9.63 -4.23 -9.33
C ARG A 51 -8.76 -4.59 -10.53
N GLU A 52 -7.54 -4.08 -10.60
CA GLU A 52 -6.60 -4.32 -11.71
C GLU A 52 -6.18 -5.79 -11.78
N HIS A 53 -5.96 -6.40 -10.61
CA HIS A 53 -5.61 -7.82 -10.48
C HIS A 53 -6.81 -8.75 -10.40
N ARG A 54 -8.02 -8.20 -10.32
CA ARG A 54 -9.29 -8.94 -10.14
C ARG A 54 -9.22 -9.94 -8.98
N LEU A 55 -8.56 -9.55 -7.89
CA LEU A 55 -8.20 -10.43 -6.79
C LEU A 55 -9.42 -11.20 -6.27
N THR A 56 -10.55 -10.52 -6.06
CA THR A 56 -11.79 -11.14 -5.57
C THR A 56 -12.43 -12.17 -6.51
N GLN A 57 -12.02 -12.22 -7.77
CA GLN A 57 -12.52 -13.17 -8.77
C GLN A 57 -11.64 -14.43 -8.87
N LEU A 58 -10.45 -14.43 -8.25
CA LEU A 58 -9.53 -15.57 -8.26
C LEU A 58 -9.96 -16.63 -7.23
N PRO A 59 -9.54 -17.89 -7.39
CA PRO A 59 -9.64 -18.90 -6.34
C PRO A 59 -8.93 -18.45 -5.05
N ILE A 60 -9.46 -18.85 -3.88
CA ILE A 60 -8.91 -18.47 -2.56
C ILE A 60 -7.42 -18.80 -2.42
N SER A 61 -6.97 -19.91 -3.01
CA SER A 61 -5.56 -20.29 -3.01
C SER A 61 -4.67 -19.27 -3.71
N GLU A 62 -5.10 -18.77 -4.87
CA GLU A 62 -4.38 -17.76 -5.64
C GLU A 62 -4.45 -16.39 -4.95
N GLN A 63 -5.60 -16.04 -4.35
CA GLN A 63 -5.71 -14.83 -3.53
C GLN A 63 -4.72 -14.85 -2.37
N THR A 64 -4.59 -16.00 -1.70
CA THR A 64 -3.70 -16.17 -0.55
C THR A 64 -2.24 -16.04 -0.99
N GLU A 65 -1.87 -16.66 -2.11
CA GLU A 65 -0.52 -16.54 -2.67
C GLU A 65 -0.16 -15.07 -2.99
N MET A 66 -1.07 -14.34 -3.63
CA MET A 66 -0.85 -12.92 -3.96
C MET A 66 -0.76 -12.01 -2.73
N LEU A 67 -1.48 -12.34 -1.66
CA LEU A 67 -1.50 -11.55 -0.42
C LEU A 67 -0.37 -11.89 0.55
N ASN A 68 0.26 -13.06 0.43
CA ASN A 68 1.41 -13.43 1.27
C ASN A 68 2.68 -12.62 0.98
N ASP A 69 2.72 -11.94 -0.16
CA ASP A 69 3.83 -11.07 -0.59
C ASP A 69 3.70 -9.61 -0.08
N LEU A 70 2.72 -9.32 0.79
CA LEU A 70 2.50 -8.03 1.46
C LEU A 70 3.08 -8.01 2.89
#